data_AF-A0A1C6TZ36-F1
#
_entry.id   AF-A0A1C6TZ36-F1
#
_cell.length_a   1.000
_cell.length_b   1.000
_cell.length_c   1.000
_cell.angle_alpha   90.00
_cell.angle_beta   90.00
_cell.angle_gamma   90.00
#
_symmetry.space_group_name_H-M   'P 1'
#
loop_
_entity.id
_entity.type
_entity.pdbx_description
1 polymer ?
#
loop_
_entity_poly.entity_id
_entity_poly.type
_entity_poly.pdbx_seq_one_letter_code
_entity_poly.pdbx_strand_id
1 'polypeptide(L)'
;MGSFQGIGNCNGTRGTYRVVSLDASQGECADPDSAYITEAGYRLCLERHLVRFYCYKFPKDDGWIVGASKCKAKGTVHIIDIVPGATNGNRCTQDRKWNRWYRFTNPTVVYCVMRY
;
A
#
# COMPACT_ATOMS: atom_id res chain seq x y z
N MET A 1 -10.16 19.74 -17.59
CA MET A 1 -10.27 19.38 -16.16
C MET A 1 -10.27 17.87 -16.06
N GLY A 2 -9.33 17.27 -15.33
CA GLY A 2 -9.27 15.82 -15.16
C GLY A 2 -10.32 15.34 -14.16
N SER A 3 -11.12 14.35 -14.55
CA SER A 3 -12.16 13.73 -13.71
C SER A 3 -11.55 12.64 -12.82
N PHE A 4 -11.95 12.61 -11.55
CA PHE A 4 -11.65 11.51 -10.61
C PHE A 4 -12.22 10.19 -11.14
N GLN A 5 -11.36 9.24 -11.54
CA GLN A 5 -11.79 7.93 -12.09
C GLN A 5 -11.81 6.79 -11.06
N GLY A 6 -11.74 7.09 -9.76
CA GLY A 6 -11.94 6.11 -8.69
C GLY A 6 -10.70 5.33 -8.27
N ILE A 7 -10.91 4.36 -7.38
CA ILE A 7 -9.88 3.43 -6.86
C ILE A 7 -9.49 2.48 -8.00
N GLY A 8 -8.38 2.78 -8.70
CA GLY A 8 -7.93 2.04 -9.88
C GLY A 8 -6.63 1.25 -9.69
N ASN A 9 -6.63 0.01 -10.19
CA ASN A 9 -5.46 -0.89 -10.21
C ASN A 9 -4.47 -0.47 -11.28
N CYS A 10 -3.40 0.22 -10.88
CA CYS A 10 -2.36 0.67 -11.81
C CYS A 10 -1.49 -0.48 -12.39
N ASN A 11 -1.64 -1.72 -11.89
CA ASN A 11 -0.81 -2.86 -12.32
C ASN A 11 -1.56 -4.19 -12.49
N GLY A 12 -2.88 -4.16 -12.66
CA GLY A 12 -3.68 -5.38 -12.87
C GLY A 12 -3.84 -6.32 -11.65
N THR A 13 -3.35 -5.92 -10.46
CA THR A 13 -3.57 -6.66 -9.20
C THR A 13 -4.55 -5.94 -8.29
N ARG A 14 -5.32 -6.68 -7.48
CA ARG A 14 -6.36 -6.13 -6.59
C ARG A 14 -5.81 -5.04 -5.65
N GLY A 15 -6.07 -3.79 -6.00
CA GLY A 15 -6.36 -2.63 -5.15
C GLY A 15 -5.27 -2.19 -4.20
N THR A 16 -3.99 -2.48 -4.45
CA THR A 16 -2.92 -2.21 -3.46
C THR A 16 -2.62 -0.74 -3.25
N TYR A 17 -3.02 0.11 -4.19
CA TYR A 17 -2.79 1.55 -4.17
C TYR A 17 -4.05 2.29 -4.62
N ARG A 18 -4.26 3.47 -4.05
CA ARG A 18 -5.31 4.42 -4.45
C ARG A 18 -4.68 5.70 -4.99
N VAL A 19 -5.24 6.26 -6.05
CA VAL A 19 -4.86 7.60 -6.54
C VAL A 19 -5.43 8.64 -5.59
N VAL A 20 -4.58 9.52 -5.06
CA VAL A 20 -5.01 10.59 -4.13
C VAL A 20 -4.87 11.98 -4.72
N SER A 21 -3.96 12.17 -5.65
CA SER A 21 -3.84 13.42 -6.40
C SER A 21 -3.27 13.19 -7.79
N LEU A 22 -3.52 14.16 -8.65
CA LEU A 22 -3.05 14.19 -10.03
C LEU A 22 -2.33 15.53 -10.22
N ASP A 23 -1.09 15.46 -10.69
CA ASP A 23 -0.28 16.62 -11.01
C ASP A 23 -0.05 16.69 -12.52
N ALA A 24 -0.60 17.74 -13.13
CA ALA A 24 -0.48 18.04 -14.55
C ALA A 24 0.88 18.64 -14.94
N SER A 25 1.65 19.13 -13.96
CA SER A 25 2.97 19.72 -14.19
C SER A 25 4.11 18.70 -14.10
N GLN A 26 3.81 17.44 -13.75
CA GLN A 26 4.81 16.39 -13.48
C GLN A 26 5.87 16.79 -12.46
N GLY A 27 5.53 17.67 -11.52
CA GLY A 27 6.36 18.00 -10.38
C GLY A 27 6.43 16.85 -9.38
N GLU A 28 6.58 17.19 -8.11
CA GLU A 28 6.61 16.21 -7.03
C GLU A 28 5.22 15.95 -6.46
N CYS A 29 4.99 14.74 -5.98
CA CYS A 29 3.82 14.47 -5.16
C CYS A 29 3.89 15.34 -3.89
N ALA A 30 2.73 15.80 -3.40
CA ALA A 30 2.65 16.62 -2.20
C ALA A 30 3.37 16.00 -0.98
N ASP A 31 3.45 14.67 -0.96
CA ASP A 31 4.37 13.93 -0.11
C ASP A 31 5.45 13.26 -0.99
N PRO A 32 6.75 13.55 -0.76
CA PRO A 32 7.85 13.06 -1.58
C PRO A 32 8.07 11.54 -1.48
N ASP A 33 7.61 10.89 -0.41
CA ASP A 33 7.73 9.43 -0.21
C ASP A 33 6.58 8.64 -0.87
N SER A 34 5.63 9.34 -1.49
CA SER A 34 4.50 8.72 -2.19
C SER A 34 4.98 7.93 -3.39
N ALA A 35 4.40 6.73 -3.57
CA ALA A 35 4.53 6.06 -4.84
C ALA A 35 3.78 6.88 -5.92
N TYR A 36 4.29 6.89 -7.14
CA TYR A 36 3.64 7.57 -8.25
C TYR A 36 3.78 6.76 -9.53
N ILE A 37 2.89 7.03 -10.47
CA ILE A 37 3.02 6.61 -11.87
C ILE A 37 2.82 7.82 -12.78
N THR A 38 3.33 7.72 -14.01
CA THR A 38 3.06 8.71 -15.04
C THR A 38 2.13 8.09 -16.07
N GLU A 39 0.97 8.71 -16.28
CA GLU A 39 -0.08 8.24 -17.19
C GLU A 39 -0.58 9.41 -18.03
N ALA A 40 -0.60 9.27 -19.36
CA ALA A 40 -1.11 10.29 -20.29
C ALA A 40 -0.55 11.71 -20.06
N GLY A 41 0.72 11.83 -19.66
CA GLY A 41 1.37 13.11 -19.38
C GLY A 41 1.08 13.69 -18.00
N TYR A 42 0.33 12.98 -17.16
CA TYR A 42 0.05 13.34 -15.77
C TYR A 42 0.86 12.48 -14.80
N ARG A 43 1.24 13.05 -13.66
CA ARG A 43 1.77 12.29 -12.52
C ARG A 43 0.63 11.96 -11.57
N LEU A 44 0.37 10.68 -11.36
CA LEU A 44 -0.64 10.19 -10.42
C LEU A 44 0.05 9.80 -9.11
N CYS A 45 -0.25 10.54 -8.04
CA CYS A 45 0.28 10.27 -6.71
C CYS A 45 -0.60 9.25 -6.00
N LEU A 46 0.06 8.24 -5.43
CA LEU A 46 -0.61 7.07 -4.91
C LEU A 46 -0.35 6.89 -3.42
N GLU A 47 -1.39 6.45 -2.73
CA GLU A 47 -1.30 5.98 -1.36
C GLU A 47 -1.47 4.45 -1.29
N ARG A 48 -0.76 3.81 -0.36
CA ARG A 48 -0.97 2.38 -0.09
C ARG A 48 -2.37 2.15 0.46
N HIS A 49 -3.06 1.18 -0.12
CA HIS A 49 -4.41 0.77 0.28
C HIS A 49 -4.49 -0.76 0.42
N LEU A 50 -3.84 -1.32 1.45
CA LEU A 50 -3.96 -2.76 1.70
C LEU A 50 -5.19 -3.05 2.55
N VAL A 51 -5.85 -4.16 2.27
CA VAL A 51 -7.07 -4.60 2.95
C VAL A 51 -6.76 -5.64 4.03
N ARG A 52 -7.45 -5.58 5.18
CA ARG A 52 -7.40 -6.61 6.22
C ARG A 52 -7.81 -7.97 5.66
N PHE A 53 -7.20 -9.03 6.19
CA PHE A 53 -7.41 -10.43 5.81
C PHE A 53 -7.09 -10.79 4.36
N TYR A 54 -6.41 -9.88 3.64
CA TYR A 54 -5.90 -10.13 2.30
C TYR A 54 -4.40 -10.42 2.32
N CYS A 55 -3.94 -11.09 1.26
CA CYS A 55 -2.56 -11.50 1.11
C CYS A 55 -1.88 -10.80 -0.06
N TYR A 56 -0.64 -10.41 0.16
CA TYR A 56 0.16 -9.63 -0.77
C TYR A 56 1.58 -10.21 -0.86
N LYS A 57 2.32 -9.80 -1.88
CA LYS A 57 3.76 -9.96 -1.95
C LYS A 57 4.39 -8.59 -1.80
N PHE A 58 5.25 -8.47 -0.80
CA PHE A 58 6.03 -7.26 -0.58
C PHE A 58 7.37 -7.45 -1.29
N PRO A 59 7.83 -6.48 -2.09
CA PRO A 59 9.18 -6.52 -2.66
C PRO A 59 10.21 -6.53 -1.53
N LYS A 60 11.38 -7.14 -1.77
CA LYS A 60 12.48 -7.14 -0.80
C LYS A 60 13.24 -5.82 -0.81
N ASP A 61 13.38 -5.24 -1.99
CA ASP A 61 14.10 -4.00 -2.27
C ASP A 61 13.08 -2.97 -2.81
N ASP A 62 13.30 -2.48 -4.02
CA ASP A 62 12.42 -1.56 -4.71
C ASP A 62 11.34 -2.30 -5.52
N GLY A 63 10.08 -1.86 -5.39
CA GLY A 63 9.01 -2.40 -6.20
C GLY A 63 7.60 -2.11 -5.68
N TRP A 64 6.63 -2.63 -6.42
CA TRP A 64 5.21 -2.50 -6.09
C TRP A 64 4.75 -3.65 -5.20
N ILE A 65 3.95 -3.33 -4.18
CA ILE A 65 3.18 -4.34 -3.46
C ILE A 65 2.10 -4.87 -4.40
N VAL A 66 2.05 -6.18 -4.57
CA VAL A 66 1.08 -6.84 -5.45
C VAL A 66 0.22 -7.81 -4.67
N GLY A 67 -1.04 -7.98 -5.09
CA GLY A 67 -1.90 -9.01 -4.55
C GLY A 67 -1.31 -10.41 -4.75
N ALA A 68 -1.38 -11.26 -3.72
CA ALA A 68 -1.00 -12.66 -3.84
C ALA A 68 -2.22 -13.49 -4.27
N SER A 69 -2.04 -14.39 -5.24
CA SER A 69 -3.10 -15.31 -5.68
C SER A 69 -3.47 -16.38 -4.64
N LYS A 70 -2.56 -16.67 -3.70
CA LYS A 70 -2.77 -17.61 -2.59
C LYS A 70 -2.21 -17.02 -1.30
N CYS A 71 -2.98 -17.12 -0.22
CA CYS A 71 -2.52 -16.81 1.13
C CYS A 71 -1.61 -17.92 1.69
N LYS A 72 -0.73 -17.55 2.63
CA LYS A 72 0.15 -18.47 3.36
C LYS A 72 1.18 -19.23 2.51
N ALA A 73 1.34 -18.87 1.25
CA ALA A 73 2.44 -19.35 0.43
C ALA A 73 3.75 -18.66 0.83
N LYS A 74 4.88 -19.35 0.67
CA LYS A 74 6.20 -18.78 0.94
C LYS A 74 6.39 -17.45 0.22
N GLY A 75 6.85 -16.43 0.95
CA GLY A 75 7.05 -15.07 0.45
C GLY A 75 5.79 -14.20 0.41
N THR A 76 4.66 -14.67 0.95
CA THR A 76 3.43 -13.88 1.05
C THR A 76 3.27 -13.25 2.43
N VAL A 77 2.54 -12.14 2.47
CA VAL A 77 2.23 -11.34 3.64
C VAL A 77 0.73 -11.24 3.76
N HIS A 78 0.18 -11.69 4.88
CA HIS A 78 -1.24 -11.63 5.20
C HIS A 78 -1.50 -10.47 6.16
N ILE A 79 -2.36 -9.52 5.78
CA ILE A 79 -2.68 -8.36 6.62
C ILE A 79 -3.64 -8.79 7.73
N ILE A 80 -3.19 -8.67 8.97
CA ILE A 80 -3.99 -8.97 10.16
C ILE A 80 -4.70 -7.71 10.64
N ASP A 81 -3.96 -6.60 10.67
CA ASP A 81 -4.46 -5.33 11.16
C ASP A 81 -3.83 -4.15 10.44
N ILE A 82 -4.51 -3.01 10.53
CA ILE A 82 -4.13 -1.74 9.96
C ILE A 82 -4.38 -0.71 11.05
N VAL A 83 -3.32 -0.05 11.50
CA VAL A 83 -3.37 0.92 12.59
C VAL A 83 -3.05 2.32 12.03
N PRO A 84 -4.08 3.15 11.77
CA PRO A 84 -3.89 4.51 11.29
C PRO A 84 -3.17 5.38 12.33
N GLY A 85 -2.29 6.27 11.87
CA GLY A 85 -1.55 7.23 12.71
C GLY A 85 -0.48 6.59 13.61
N ALA A 86 -0.29 5.27 13.56
CA ALA A 86 0.74 4.59 14.34
C ALA A 86 2.12 4.70 13.67
N THR A 87 3.15 4.70 14.51
CA THR A 87 4.56 4.74 14.09
C THR A 87 5.34 3.47 14.46
N ASN A 88 4.70 2.52 15.16
CA ASN A 88 5.28 1.25 15.58
C ASN A 88 4.23 0.13 15.66
N GLY A 89 4.70 -1.12 15.77
CA GLY A 89 3.87 -2.31 15.85
C GLY A 89 3.24 -2.59 17.23
N ASN A 90 3.50 -1.80 18.27
CA ASN A 90 2.98 -2.10 19.62
C ASN A 90 1.45 -1.97 19.70
N ARG A 91 0.85 -1.25 18.74
CA ARG A 91 -0.59 -1.07 18.60
C ARG A 91 -1.26 -2.13 17.71
N CYS A 92 -0.49 -3.05 17.13
CA CYS A 92 -1.05 -4.18 16.42
C CYS A 92 -1.93 -5.02 17.36
N THR A 93 -3.01 -5.65 16.84
CA THR A 93 -3.96 -6.45 17.63
C THR A 93 -3.31 -7.22 18.77
N GLN A 94 -3.89 -7.13 19.97
CA GLN A 94 -3.48 -7.91 21.13
C GLN A 94 -3.62 -9.43 20.93
N ASP A 95 -4.37 -9.86 19.91
CA ASP A 95 -4.48 -11.25 19.47
C ASP A 95 -3.11 -11.91 19.17
N ARG A 96 -2.03 -11.13 18.99
CA ARG A 96 -0.65 -11.59 18.69
C ARG A 96 -0.58 -12.56 17.50
N LYS A 97 -1.57 -12.51 16.61
CA LYS A 97 -1.65 -13.30 15.38
C LYS A 97 -0.74 -12.74 14.27
N TRP A 98 0.25 -11.91 14.58
CA TRP A 98 1.16 -11.28 13.63
C TRP A 98 2.62 -11.54 14.05
N ASN A 99 3.51 -11.68 13.06
CA ASN A 99 4.94 -11.91 13.28
C ASN A 99 5.84 -10.82 12.67
N ARG A 100 5.25 -9.87 11.95
CA ARG A 100 5.93 -8.72 11.36
C ARG A 100 4.98 -7.52 11.32
N TRP A 101 5.55 -6.32 11.24
CA TRP A 101 4.81 -5.11 10.91
C TRP A 101 5.58 -4.27 9.88
N TYR A 102 4.84 -3.46 9.13
CA TYR A 102 5.36 -2.51 8.15
C TYR A 102 4.78 -1.14 8.46
N ARG A 103 5.63 -0.12 8.53
CA ARG A 103 5.20 1.28 8.64
C ARG A 103 5.31 1.93 7.28
N PHE A 104 4.30 2.71 6.96
CA PHE A 104 4.34 3.68 5.87
C PHE A 104 4.03 5.05 6.46
N THR A 105 4.68 6.08 5.92
CA THR A 105 4.48 7.48 6.30
C THR A 105 3.39 8.13 5.47
N ASN A 106 3.05 7.55 4.31
CA ASN A 106 1.97 8.01 3.44
C ASN A 106 0.91 6.92 3.06
N PRO A 107 -0.30 6.98 3.65
CA PRO A 107 -0.60 7.71 4.89
C PRO A 107 0.22 7.14 6.04
N THR A 108 0.35 7.88 7.16
CA THR A 108 1.01 7.31 8.34
C THR A 108 0.17 6.17 8.88
N VAL A 109 0.64 4.95 8.67
CA VAL A 109 -0.09 3.72 8.99
C VAL A 109 0.88 2.59 9.29
N VAL A 110 0.51 1.73 10.24
CA VAL A 110 1.20 0.47 10.49
C VAL A 110 0.33 -0.69 10.06
N TYR A 111 0.84 -1.52 9.16
CA TYR A 111 0.24 -2.80 8.79
C TYR A 111 0.86 -3.91 9.63
N CYS A 112 0.02 -4.61 10.37
CA CYS A 112 0.39 -5.74 11.20
C CYS A 112 0.09 -7.01 10.42
N VAL A 113 1.07 -7.90 10.30
CA VAL A 113 1.00 -8.95 9.29
C VAL A 113 1.55 -10.30 9.75
N MET A 114 1.08 -11.35 9.10
CA MET A 114 1.74 -12.66 9.09
C MET A 114 2.55 -12.82 7.81
N ARG A 115 3.85 -13.00 7.96
CA ARG A 115 4.77 -13.35 6.88
C ARG A 115 4.99 -14.86 6.86
N TYR A 116 4.94 -15.44 5.67
CA TYR A 116 5.12 -16.87 5.39
C TYR A 116 6.33 -17.12 4.47
#